data_AF-A0A1S3HZ74-F1
#
_entry.id   AF-A0A1S3HZ74-F1
#
_cell.length_a   1.000
_cell.length_b   1.000
_cell.length_c   1.000
_cell.angle_alpha   90.00
_cell.angle_beta   90.00
_cell.angle_gamma   90.00
#
_symmetry.space_group_name_H-M   'P 1'
#
loop_
_entity.id
_entity.type
_entity.pdbx_description
1 polymer ?
#
loop_
_entity_poly.entity_id
_entity_poly.type
_entity_poly.pdbx_seq_one_letter_code
_entity_poly.pdbx_strand_id
1 'polypeptide(L)'
;MAVKNKACSNKSTFLLIIFILSTFFVVGLAKDDKKEDEAQSKEAENVKVDEEKLKYAKGSLCNYCDYCKFCKLCDEDCPCETSPSQPNCHMCKYCKFCHLCKVCDSICQPGGIIDRVTAALVNALPHHDPEEINKDIDGVKEWIDRKKDEL
;
A
#
# COMPACT_ATOMS: atom_id res chain seq x y z
N MET A 1 -14.10 -43.03 22.55
CA MET A 1 -13.27 -42.38 23.59
C MET A 1 -12.99 -40.96 23.12
N ALA A 2 -13.40 -39.95 23.92
CA ALA A 2 -13.45 -38.54 23.51
C ALA A 2 -12.07 -37.85 23.61
N VAL A 3 -11.69 -37.10 22.57
CA VAL A 3 -10.53 -36.21 22.53
C VAL A 3 -10.84 -34.97 23.36
N LYS A 4 -10.17 -34.78 24.49
CA LYS A 4 -10.29 -33.58 25.32
C LYS A 4 -9.34 -32.50 24.80
N ASN A 5 -9.89 -31.48 24.13
CA ASN A 5 -9.17 -30.24 23.82
C ASN A 5 -8.82 -29.51 25.12
N LYS A 6 -7.52 -29.45 25.43
CA LYS A 6 -7.00 -28.71 26.58
C LYS A 6 -6.80 -27.26 26.17
N ALA A 7 -7.80 -26.42 26.43
CA ALA A 7 -7.66 -24.96 26.33
C ALA A 7 -6.64 -24.49 27.38
N CYS A 8 -5.47 -24.00 26.94
CA CYS A 8 -4.47 -23.42 27.82
C CYS A 8 -4.82 -21.94 28.08
N SER A 9 -5.09 -21.62 29.34
CA SER A 9 -5.57 -20.31 29.81
C SER A 9 -4.46 -19.25 29.74
N ASN A 10 -4.65 -18.26 28.86
CA ASN A 10 -3.74 -17.15 28.57
C ASN A 10 -3.82 -16.01 29.62
N LYS A 11 -3.82 -16.33 30.91
CA LYS A 11 -3.89 -15.32 31.99
C LYS A 11 -2.54 -14.64 32.28
N SER A 12 -1.43 -15.31 31.99
CA SER A 12 -0.08 -14.81 32.30
C SER A 12 0.40 -13.71 31.33
N THR A 13 0.00 -13.77 30.07
CA THR A 13 0.39 -12.79 29.04
C THR A 13 -0.34 -11.46 29.22
N PHE A 14 -1.58 -11.50 29.72
CA PHE A 14 -2.40 -10.30 29.93
C PHE A 14 -1.84 -9.42 31.06
N LEU A 15 -1.29 -10.03 32.12
CA LEU A 15 -0.68 -9.32 33.24
C LEU A 15 0.63 -8.60 32.83
N LEU A 16 1.43 -9.21 31.95
CA LEU A 16 2.66 -8.60 31.43
C LEU A 16 2.38 -7.34 30.60
N ILE A 17 1.33 -7.35 29.78
CA ILE A 17 0.95 -6.21 28.95
C ILE A 17 0.47 -5.02 29.82
N ILE A 18 -0.29 -5.29 30.88
CA ILE A 18 -0.75 -4.25 31.82
C ILE A 18 0.44 -3.62 32.57
N PHE A 19 1.41 -4.43 32.99
CA PHE A 19 2.62 -3.93 33.66
C PHE A 19 3.43 -3.01 32.74
N ILE A 20 3.64 -3.41 31.48
CA ILE A 20 4.37 -2.60 30.49
C ILE A 20 3.66 -1.25 30.26
N LEU A 21 2.33 -1.27 30.07
CA LEU A 21 1.54 -0.04 29.91
C LEU A 21 1.60 0.87 31.14
N SER A 22 1.60 0.29 32.35
CA SER A 22 1.69 1.07 33.58
C SER A 22 3.06 1.74 33.78
N THR A 23 4.15 1.09 33.38
CA THR A 23 5.50 1.68 33.48
C THR A 23 5.73 2.80 32.46
N PHE A 24 5.10 2.72 31.28
CA PHE A 24 5.16 3.81 30.29
C PHE A 24 4.39 5.06 30.72
N PHE A 25 3.34 4.91 31.54
CA PHE A 25 2.51 6.04 31.99
C PHE A 25 3.18 6.90 33.08
N VAL A 26 4.11 6.35 33.87
CA VAL A 26 4.70 7.04 35.03
C VAL A 26 5.92 7.90 34.67
N VAL A 27 6.59 7.67 33.54
CA VAL A 27 7.82 8.40 33.17
C VAL A 27 7.54 9.77 32.51
N GLY A 28 6.27 10.12 32.23
CA GLY A 28 5.91 11.26 31.37
C GLY A 28 5.61 12.61 32.04
N LEU A 29 6.03 12.89 33.28
CA LEU A 29 5.78 14.20 33.93
C LEU A 29 7.02 14.78 34.62
N ALA A 30 7.91 15.39 33.84
CA ALA A 30 8.81 16.44 34.33
C ALA A 30 8.93 17.51 33.23
N LYS A 31 8.56 18.74 33.58
CA LYS A 31 8.38 19.88 32.67
C LYS A 31 9.42 20.93 33.07
N ASP A 32 10.38 21.21 32.19
CA ASP A 32 11.27 22.37 32.30
C ASP A 32 11.47 22.98 30.91
N ASP A 33 11.13 24.26 30.79
CA ASP A 33 11.16 25.09 29.59
C ASP A 33 12.58 25.27 29.02
N LYS A 34 12.79 24.92 27.74
CA LYS A 34 13.68 25.62 26.79
C LYS A 34 13.45 25.18 25.33
N LYS A 35 13.59 26.17 24.45
CA LYS A 35 13.13 26.29 23.07
C LYS A 35 14.01 25.60 22.01
N GLU A 36 13.34 25.26 20.90
CA GLU A 36 13.82 25.13 19.50
C GLU A 36 14.54 23.83 19.09
N ASP A 37 13.75 22.88 18.56
CA ASP A 37 13.97 22.22 17.25
C ASP A 37 12.70 21.44 16.85
N GLU A 38 12.19 21.72 15.65
CA GLU A 38 10.91 21.20 15.16
C GLU A 38 11.00 19.73 14.72
N ALA A 39 10.50 18.83 15.56
CA ALA A 39 10.03 17.51 15.16
C ALA A 39 8.53 17.44 15.46
N GLN A 40 7.71 17.78 14.46
CA GLN A 40 6.26 17.72 14.55
C GLN A 40 5.79 16.26 14.65
N SER A 41 5.80 15.69 15.84
CA SER A 41 5.05 14.47 16.17
C SER A 41 3.57 14.85 16.21
N LYS A 42 2.89 14.75 15.06
CA LYS A 42 1.44 14.88 14.99
C LYS A 42 0.82 13.83 15.89
N GLU A 43 0.02 14.33 16.82
CA GLU A 43 -0.88 13.59 17.70
C GLU A 43 -1.63 12.52 16.90
N ALA A 44 -1.73 11.31 17.46
CA ALA A 44 -2.62 10.28 16.97
C ALA A 44 -4.07 10.67 17.31
N GLU A 45 -4.57 11.67 16.60
CA GLU A 45 -5.98 11.90 16.44
C GLU A 45 -6.55 10.63 15.78
N ASN A 46 -7.57 10.03 16.39
CA ASN A 46 -8.33 8.93 15.80
C ASN A 46 -9.14 9.49 14.62
N VAL A 47 -8.44 9.81 13.53
CA VAL A 47 -9.05 10.04 12.24
C VAL A 47 -9.60 8.69 11.84
N LYS A 48 -10.94 8.60 11.73
CA LYS A 48 -11.58 7.52 10.99
C LYS A 48 -11.10 7.65 9.55
N VAL A 49 -9.96 7.04 9.27
CA VAL A 49 -9.43 6.95 7.93
C VAL A 49 -10.39 6.04 7.19
N ASP A 50 -11.11 6.63 6.27
CA ASP A 50 -11.91 5.90 5.31
C ASP A 50 -10.96 4.99 4.52
N GLU A 51 -10.96 3.68 4.85
CA GLU A 51 -10.09 2.69 4.20
C GLU A 51 -10.29 2.68 2.68
N GLU A 52 -11.45 3.10 2.19
CA GLU A 52 -11.77 3.21 0.76
C GLU A 52 -11.07 4.39 0.07
N LYS A 53 -10.57 5.37 0.84
CA LYS A 53 -9.87 6.56 0.33
C LYS A 53 -8.35 6.51 0.50
N LEU A 54 -7.83 5.46 1.12
CA LEU A 54 -6.40 5.28 1.30
C LEU A 54 -5.73 4.90 -0.02
N LYS A 55 -4.81 5.75 -0.48
CA LYS A 55 -4.01 5.52 -1.68
C LYS A 55 -2.58 5.15 -1.33
N TYR A 56 -1.96 4.33 -2.16
CA TYR A 56 -0.54 4.04 -2.09
C TYR A 56 0.30 5.33 -2.26
N ALA A 57 1.50 5.33 -1.68
CA ALA A 57 2.43 6.43 -1.84
C ALA A 57 2.82 6.60 -3.32
N LYS A 58 2.96 7.86 -3.79
CA LYS A 58 3.38 8.12 -5.17
C LYS A 58 4.78 7.55 -5.43
N GLY A 59 4.92 6.83 -6.54
CA GLY A 59 6.16 6.13 -6.89
C GLY A 59 6.37 4.80 -6.12
N SER A 60 5.43 4.40 -5.26
CA SER A 60 5.46 3.08 -4.63
C SER A 60 5.26 1.96 -5.66
N LEU A 61 5.96 0.84 -5.45
CA LEU A 61 5.70 -0.37 -6.22
C LEU A 61 4.31 -0.94 -5.93
N CYS A 62 3.76 -0.67 -4.73
CA CYS A 62 2.41 -1.09 -4.38
C CYS A 62 1.32 -0.36 -5.16
N ASN A 63 1.61 0.82 -5.73
CA ASN A 63 0.66 1.51 -6.61
C ASN A 63 0.35 0.69 -7.87
N TYR A 64 1.20 -0.29 -8.23
CA TYR A 64 0.93 -1.25 -9.29
C TYR A 64 -0.22 -2.23 -8.95
N CYS A 65 -0.57 -2.41 -7.68
CA CYS A 65 -1.66 -3.31 -7.30
C CYS A 65 -3.01 -2.84 -7.87
N ASP A 66 -3.24 -1.53 -7.99
CA ASP A 66 -4.42 -0.96 -8.65
C ASP A 66 -4.47 -1.30 -10.15
N TYR A 67 -3.31 -1.61 -10.74
CA TYR A 67 -3.15 -1.98 -12.14
C TYR A 67 -3.44 -3.47 -12.40
N CYS A 68 -3.53 -4.31 -11.37
CA CYS A 68 -3.69 -5.76 -11.55
C CYS A 68 -4.94 -6.17 -12.33
N LYS A 69 -6.00 -5.34 -12.32
CA LYS A 69 -7.19 -5.52 -13.17
C LYS A 69 -6.88 -5.55 -14.68
N PHE A 70 -5.82 -4.88 -15.11
CA PHE A 70 -5.38 -4.90 -16.50
C PHE A 70 -4.58 -6.12 -16.89
N CYS A 71 -4.10 -6.92 -15.93
CA CYS A 71 -3.33 -8.10 -16.26
C CYS A 71 -4.15 -9.13 -17.05
N LYS A 72 -5.48 -9.13 -16.92
CA LYS A 72 -6.37 -9.91 -17.79
C LYS A 72 -6.27 -9.47 -19.25
N LEU A 73 -6.15 -8.17 -19.48
CA LEU A 73 -5.95 -7.60 -20.82
C LEU A 73 -4.60 -8.00 -21.42
N CYS A 74 -3.58 -8.19 -20.58
CA CYS A 74 -2.27 -8.64 -21.04
C CYS A 74 -2.32 -10.06 -21.63
N ASP A 75 -3.17 -10.93 -21.10
CA ASP A 75 -3.27 -12.32 -21.55
C ASP A 75 -4.03 -12.44 -22.88
N GLU A 76 -4.95 -11.50 -23.17
CA GLU A 76 -5.82 -11.54 -24.36
C GLU A 76 -5.35 -10.61 -25.48
N ASP A 77 -4.88 -9.41 -25.16
CA ASP A 77 -4.65 -8.34 -26.12
C ASP A 77 -3.17 -8.05 -26.41
N CYS A 78 -2.21 -8.56 -25.63
CA CYS A 78 -0.80 -8.22 -25.85
C CYS A 78 0.00 -9.36 -26.52
N PRO A 79 0.87 -9.06 -27.52
CA PRO A 79 1.11 -7.74 -28.12
C PRO A 79 -0.02 -7.31 -29.08
N CYS A 80 -0.34 -6.02 -29.12
CA CYS A 80 -1.34 -5.45 -30.04
C CYS A 80 -0.83 -4.28 -30.88
N GLU A 81 -1.59 -3.99 -31.94
CA GLU A 81 -1.50 -2.77 -32.72
C GLU A 81 -2.55 -1.76 -32.26
N THR A 82 -2.17 -0.50 -32.13
CA THR A 82 -3.07 0.58 -31.71
C THR A 82 -4.25 0.69 -32.66
N SER A 83 -5.46 0.51 -32.14
CA SER A 83 -6.72 0.56 -32.90
C SER A 83 -7.85 1.18 -32.07
N PRO A 84 -8.99 1.56 -32.66
CA PRO A 84 -10.14 2.03 -31.89
C PRO A 84 -10.65 1.02 -30.85
N SER A 85 -10.51 -0.28 -31.11
CA SER A 85 -10.84 -1.35 -30.18
C SER A 85 -9.78 -1.57 -29.11
N GLN A 86 -8.50 -1.29 -29.42
CA GLN A 86 -7.36 -1.44 -28.51
C GLN A 86 -6.55 -0.13 -28.44
N PRO A 87 -7.12 0.96 -27.87
CA PRO A 87 -6.45 2.27 -27.84
C PRO A 87 -5.28 2.33 -26.84
N ASN A 88 -5.21 1.37 -25.91
CA ASN A 88 -4.25 1.37 -24.80
C ASN A 88 -3.08 0.41 -25.01
N CYS A 89 -2.73 0.04 -26.25
CA CYS A 89 -1.61 -0.88 -26.53
C CYS A 89 -0.26 -0.45 -25.95
N HIS A 90 -0.05 0.86 -25.77
CA HIS A 90 1.14 1.40 -25.09
C HIS A 90 1.32 0.85 -23.66
N MET A 91 0.23 0.37 -23.04
CA MET A 91 0.26 -0.23 -21.73
C MET A 91 0.81 -1.66 -21.69
N CYS A 92 0.92 -2.36 -22.83
CA CYS A 92 1.48 -3.72 -22.87
C CYS A 92 2.92 -3.79 -22.30
N LYS A 93 3.66 -2.67 -22.31
CA LYS A 93 5.01 -2.59 -21.72
C LYS A 93 5.03 -2.87 -20.20
N TYR A 94 3.89 -2.73 -19.54
CA TYR A 94 3.72 -2.98 -18.12
C TYR A 94 3.28 -4.42 -17.78
N CYS A 95 2.92 -5.24 -18.76
CA CYS A 95 2.47 -6.63 -18.52
C CYS A 95 3.55 -7.49 -17.86
N LYS A 96 4.83 -7.19 -18.09
CA LYS A 96 5.95 -7.87 -17.42
C LYS A 96 5.91 -7.77 -15.89
N PHE A 97 5.17 -6.82 -15.33
CA PHE A 97 5.03 -6.61 -13.89
C PHE A 97 3.83 -7.35 -13.28
N CYS A 98 2.97 -8.01 -14.08
CA CYS A 98 1.79 -8.72 -13.59
C CYS A 98 2.09 -9.85 -12.59
N HIS A 99 3.31 -10.38 -12.59
CA HIS A 99 3.76 -11.34 -11.58
C HIS A 99 3.74 -10.77 -10.16
N LEU A 100 3.84 -9.44 -9.99
CA LEU A 100 3.76 -8.74 -8.71
C LEU A 100 2.35 -8.75 -8.12
N CYS A 101 1.31 -8.91 -8.94
CA CYS A 101 -0.08 -8.94 -8.47
C CYS A 101 -0.35 -10.06 -7.47
N LYS A 102 0.36 -11.20 -7.60
CA LYS A 102 0.19 -12.36 -6.71
C LYS A 102 0.56 -12.06 -5.25
N VAL A 103 1.37 -11.04 -5.02
CA VAL A 103 1.87 -10.70 -3.69
C VAL A 103 1.21 -9.44 -3.12
N CYS A 104 0.46 -8.68 -3.92
CA CYS A 104 -0.18 -7.42 -3.54
C CYS A 104 -0.97 -7.53 -2.23
N ASP A 105 -1.90 -8.49 -2.13
CA ASP A 105 -2.74 -8.66 -0.94
C ASP A 105 -1.94 -9.00 0.32
N SER A 106 -0.73 -9.53 0.17
CA SER A 106 0.11 -9.99 1.29
C SER A 106 1.17 -8.98 1.72
N ILE A 107 1.62 -8.10 0.81
CA ILE A 107 2.77 -7.21 1.08
C ILE A 107 2.42 -5.72 1.00
N CYS A 108 1.32 -5.37 0.31
CA CYS A 108 1.00 -4.00 -0.02
C CYS A 108 -0.23 -3.53 0.75
N GLN A 109 0.01 -2.69 1.76
CA GLN A 109 -1.04 -1.93 2.43
C GLN A 109 -0.83 -0.43 2.14
N PRO A 110 -1.88 0.31 1.73
CA PRO A 110 -1.79 1.75 1.54
C PRO A 110 -1.24 2.46 2.77
N GLY A 111 -0.18 3.25 2.60
CA GLY A 111 0.52 3.92 3.69
C GLY A 111 1.35 3.00 4.59
N GLY A 112 1.47 1.70 4.25
CA GLY A 112 2.27 0.72 4.98
C GLY A 112 3.79 0.91 4.79
N ILE A 113 4.58 0.11 5.50
CA ILE A 113 6.04 0.22 5.47
C ILE A 113 6.59 -0.06 4.07
N ILE A 114 6.16 -1.16 3.45
CA ILE A 114 6.58 -1.52 2.09
C ILE A 114 6.21 -0.44 1.08
N ASP A 115 4.99 0.10 1.19
CA ASP A 115 4.50 1.18 0.35
C ASP A 115 5.41 2.43 0.44
N ARG A 116 5.74 2.87 1.66
CA ARG A 116 6.59 4.06 1.86
C ARG A 116 8.05 3.83 1.47
N VAL A 117 8.62 2.68 1.85
CA VAL A 117 10.04 2.38 1.59
C VAL A 117 10.28 2.23 0.10
N THR A 118 9.41 1.52 -0.61
CA THR A 118 9.55 1.36 -2.06
C THR A 118 9.35 2.68 -2.78
N ALA A 119 8.40 3.52 -2.34
CA ALA A 119 8.26 4.88 -2.89
C ALA A 119 9.54 5.70 -2.72
N ALA A 120 10.15 5.70 -1.53
CA ALA A 120 11.39 6.43 -1.28
C ALA A 120 12.54 5.91 -2.15
N LEU A 121 12.69 4.59 -2.26
CA LEU A 121 13.73 3.96 -3.07
C LEU A 121 13.57 4.29 -4.56
N VAL A 122 12.36 4.10 -5.10
CA VAL A 122 12.04 4.31 -6.51
C VAL A 122 12.24 5.77 -6.91
N ASN A 123 11.84 6.72 -6.05
CA ASN A 123 12.08 8.14 -6.27
C ASN A 123 13.56 8.56 -6.14
N ALA A 124 14.39 7.75 -5.48
CA ALA A 124 15.83 8.01 -5.36
C ALA A 124 16.66 7.47 -6.54
N LEU A 125 16.07 6.66 -7.43
CA LEU A 125 16.78 6.08 -8.56
C LEU A 125 16.92 7.10 -9.72
N PRO A 126 18.13 7.30 -10.26
CA PRO A 126 18.39 8.31 -11.30
C PRO A 126 17.85 7.95 -12.69
N HIS A 127 17.32 6.75 -12.88
CA HIS A 127 16.86 6.22 -14.18
C HIS A 127 15.36 5.91 -14.22
N HIS A 128 14.60 6.35 -13.22
CA HIS A 128 13.15 6.26 -13.27
C HIS A 128 12.59 7.61 -13.72
N ASP A 129 11.78 7.61 -14.79
CA ASP A 129 10.90 8.71 -15.13
C ASP A 129 9.52 8.47 -14.45
N PRO A 130 9.29 8.99 -13.23
CA PRO A 130 7.99 8.90 -12.57
C PRO A 130 6.90 9.67 -13.32
N GLU A 131 7.24 10.67 -14.14
CA GLU A 131 6.26 11.42 -14.90
C GLU A 131 5.65 10.57 -16.01
N GLU A 132 6.47 9.79 -16.74
CA GLU A 132 5.99 8.88 -17.79
C GLU A 132 5.00 7.86 -17.22
N ILE A 133 5.35 7.19 -16.12
CA ILE A 133 4.48 6.16 -15.52
C ILE A 133 3.17 6.76 -15.02
N ASN A 134 3.24 7.90 -14.32
CA ASN A 134 2.03 8.55 -13.82
C ASN A 134 1.13 9.01 -14.99
N LYS A 135 1.73 9.55 -16.05
CA LYS A 135 0.99 9.98 -17.26
C LYS A 135 0.30 8.81 -17.95
N ASP A 136 0.98 7.67 -18.09
CA ASP A 136 0.40 6.47 -18.69
C ASP A 136 -0.75 5.91 -17.84
N ILE A 137 -0.59 5.86 -16.51
CA ILE A 137 -1.64 5.45 -15.57
C ILE A 137 -2.85 6.37 -15.66
N ASP A 138 -2.63 7.69 -15.61
CA ASP A 138 -3.71 8.67 -15.68
C ASP A 138 -4.43 8.63 -17.04
N GLY A 139 -3.69 8.42 -18.13
CA GLY A 139 -4.22 8.36 -19.49
C GLY A 139 -5.20 7.20 -19.73
N VAL A 140 -5.04 6.09 -19.02
CA VAL A 140 -5.93 4.93 -19.15
C VAL A 140 -7.06 4.89 -18.13
N LYS A 141 -7.05 5.78 -17.14
CA LYS A 141 -7.98 5.74 -16.01
C LYS A 141 -9.44 5.82 -16.41
N GLU A 142 -9.80 6.71 -17.31
CA GLU A 142 -11.19 6.80 -17.81
C GLU A 142 -11.62 5.54 -18.57
N TRP A 143 -10.71 4.92 -19.32
CA TRP A 143 -11.00 3.70 -20.06
C TRP A 143 -11.26 2.53 -19.11
N ILE A 144 -10.45 2.41 -18.05
CA ILE A 144 -10.68 1.46 -16.96
C ILE A 144 -12.05 1.66 -16.35
N ASP A 145 -12.36 2.89 -15.92
CA ASP A 145 -13.55 3.14 -15.13
C ASP A 145 -14.81 2.78 -15.91
N ARG A 146 -14.78 2.93 -17.25
CA ARG A 146 -15.84 2.46 -18.15
C ARG A 146 -15.88 0.95 -18.36
N LYS A 147 -14.72 0.28 -18.33
CA LYS A 147 -14.58 -1.16 -18.63
C LYS A 147 -14.43 -2.04 -17.38
N LYS A 148 -14.55 -1.46 -16.18
CA LYS A 148 -14.25 -2.15 -14.92
C LYS A 148 -15.05 -3.45 -14.72
N ASP A 149 -16.26 -3.54 -15.26
CA ASP A 149 -17.14 -4.70 -15.08
C ASP A 149 -16.82 -5.84 -16.08
N GLU A 150 -16.03 -5.53 -17.13
CA GLU A 150 -15.51 -6.47 -18.12
C GLU A 150 -14.06 -6.92 -17.80
N LEU A 151 -13.36 -6.16 -16.95
CA LEU A 151 -12.01 -6.42 -16.44
C LEU A 151 -12.07 -7.14 -15.10
#